data_AF-A0A9X4KE43-F1
#
_entry.id   AF-A0A9X4KE43-F1
#
_cell.length_a   1.000
_cell.length_b   1.000
_cell.length_c   1.000
_cell.angle_alpha   90.00
_cell.angle_beta   90.00
_cell.angle_gamma   90.00
#
_symmetry.space_group_name_H-M   'P 1'
#
loop_
_entity.id
_entity.type
_entity.pdbx_description
1 polymer ?
#
loop_
_entity_poly.entity_id
_entity_poly.type
_entity_poly.pdbx_seq_one_letter_code
_entity_poly.pdbx_strand_id
1 'polypeptide(L)'
;MINQYARGVLFTLTEMLVNKLCRLNEAIVYTFCGRFEDAAEVLDPNWAFGYATIYLFAVWDSYRGARSQGCLRSLSDGGAPIRRMLIHPLEVQYLERKNPLAGLFLFAAVPGTRSAVQSTIWLGLLLNVLVVGLYRNV
;
A
#
# COMPACT_ATOMS: atom_id res chain seq x y z
N MET A 1 17.08 3.36 0.41
CA MET A 1 15.87 2.49 0.35
C MET A 1 15.34 2.66 -1.06
N ILE A 2 15.02 1.62 -1.81
CA ILE A 2 14.73 1.80 -3.24
C ILE A 2 13.51 2.74 -3.46
N ASN A 3 13.74 3.83 -4.21
CA ASN A 3 12.83 4.87 -4.72
C ASN A 3 11.38 4.90 -4.17
N GLN A 4 11.13 5.80 -3.20
CA GLN A 4 9.82 6.01 -2.56
C GLN A 4 8.72 6.49 -3.53
N TYR A 5 9.07 7.29 -4.54
CA TYR A 5 8.10 7.81 -5.52
C TYR A 5 7.70 6.75 -6.52
N ALA A 6 8.65 5.95 -7.03
CA ALA A 6 8.34 4.82 -7.89
C ALA A 6 7.41 3.82 -7.19
N ARG A 7 7.63 3.60 -5.89
CA ARG A 7 6.70 2.84 -5.05
C ARG A 7 5.29 3.43 -5.07
N GLY A 8 5.13 4.71 -4.72
CA GLY A 8 3.79 5.32 -4.68
C GLY A 8 3.05 5.17 -6.01
N VAL A 9 3.75 5.44 -7.12
CA VAL A 9 3.19 5.33 -8.48
C VAL A 9 2.77 3.91 -8.82
N LEU A 10 3.59 2.90 -8.49
CA LEU A 10 3.24 1.49 -8.72
C LEU A 10 2.00 1.06 -7.93
N PHE A 11 1.85 1.54 -6.69
CA PHE A 11 0.64 1.28 -5.88
C PHE A 11 -0.60 1.88 -6.52
N THR A 12 -0.55 3.16 -6.91
CA THR A 12 -1.70 3.85 -7.53
C THR A 12 -2.09 3.21 -8.86
N LEU A 13 -1.13 2.81 -9.69
CA LEU A 13 -1.41 2.12 -10.94
C LEU A 13 -2.05 0.74 -10.72
N THR A 14 -1.55 -0.02 -9.74
CA THR A 14 -2.11 -1.34 -9.41
C THR A 14 -3.54 -1.21 -8.87
N GLU A 15 -3.78 -0.23 -8.00
CA GLU A 15 -5.11 0.07 -7.45
C GLU A 15 -6.11 0.42 -8.56
N MET A 16 -5.71 1.25 -9.53
CA MET A 16 -6.55 1.59 -10.69
C MET A 16 -6.90 0.35 -11.53
N LEU A 17 -5.94 -0.53 -11.78
CA LEU A 17 -6.17 -1.77 -12.54
C LEU A 17 -7.15 -2.71 -11.81
N VAL A 18 -6.94 -2.93 -10.51
CA VAL A 18 -7.81 -3.79 -9.69
C VAL A 18 -9.22 -3.20 -9.57
N ASN A 19 -9.34 -1.88 -9.42
CA ASN A 19 -10.65 -1.19 -9.36
C ASN A 19 -11.45 -1.39 -10.66
N LYS A 20 -10.77 -1.32 -11.82
CA LYS A 20 -11.38 -1.61 -13.13
C LYS A 20 -11.80 -3.08 -13.25
N LEU A 21 -10.98 -4.02 -12.79
CA LEU A 21 -11.26 -5.46 -12.88
C LEU A 21 -12.43 -5.89 -11.98
N CYS A 22 -12.58 -5.28 -10.80
CA CYS A 22 -13.65 -5.57 -9.85
C CYS A 22 -15.00 -4.93 -10.22
N ARG A 23 -15.03 -4.01 -11.21
CA ARG A 23 -16.18 -3.12 -11.51
C ARG A 23 -16.69 -2.37 -10.26
N LEU A 24 -15.77 -2.05 -9.36
CA LEU A 24 -16.08 -1.53 -8.03
C LEU A 24 -16.87 -0.21 -8.08
N ASN A 25 -16.54 0.67 -9.03
CA ASN A 25 -17.27 1.92 -9.24
C ASN A 25 -18.74 1.70 -9.65
N GLU A 26 -19.03 0.65 -10.41
CA GLU A 26 -20.39 0.35 -10.85
C GLU A 26 -21.22 -0.21 -9.69
N ALA A 27 -20.64 -1.10 -8.88
CA ALA A 27 -21.24 -1.57 -7.64
C ALA A 27 -21.52 -0.42 -6.65
N ILE A 28 -20.62 0.57 -6.54
CA ILE A 28 -20.84 1.77 -5.72
C ILE A 28 -22.05 2.58 -6.21
N VAL A 29 -22.20 2.77 -7.52
CA VAL A 29 -23.37 3.48 -8.08
C VAL A 29 -24.66 2.72 -7.77
N TYR A 30 -24.68 1.39 -7.92
CA TYR A 30 -25.86 0.59 -7.59
C TYR A 30 -26.22 0.63 -6.10
N THR A 31 -25.24 0.62 -5.20
CA THR A 31 -25.51 0.75 -3.75
C THR A 31 -26.08 2.12 -3.38
N PHE A 32 -25.62 3.21 -4.01
CA PHE A 32 -26.21 4.54 -3.80
C PHE A 32 -27.64 4.67 -4.32
N CYS A 33 -28.00 3.91 -5.36
CA CYS A 33 -29.37 3.84 -5.88
C CYS A 33 -30.28 2.90 -5.06
N GLY A 34 -29.79 2.31 -3.97
CA GLY A 34 -30.54 1.34 -3.15
C GLY A 34 -30.71 -0.04 -3.79
N ARG A 35 -30.01 -0.32 -4.90
CA ARG A 35 -30.07 -1.56 -5.67
C ARG A 35 -28.95 -2.51 -5.24
N PHE A 36 -29.08 -3.09 -4.05
CA PHE A 36 -28.03 -3.93 -3.46
C PHE A 36 -27.87 -5.29 -4.15
N GLU A 37 -28.95 -5.86 -4.69
CA GLU A 37 -28.93 -7.13 -5.43
C GLU A 37 -28.10 -7.00 -6.71
N ASP A 38 -28.38 -5.96 -7.51
CA ASP A 38 -27.61 -5.66 -8.73
C ASP A 38 -26.15 -5.30 -8.40
N ALA A 39 -25.91 -4.61 -7.28
CA ALA A 39 -24.55 -4.28 -6.84
C ALA A 39 -23.73 -5.54 -6.52
N ALA A 40 -24.35 -6.52 -5.87
CA ALA A 40 -23.70 -7.78 -5.50
C ALA A 40 -23.43 -8.68 -6.71
N GLU A 41 -24.29 -8.63 -7.74
CA GLU A 41 -24.12 -9.41 -8.97
C GLU A 41 -23.01 -8.84 -9.87
N VAL A 42 -22.86 -7.52 -9.90
CA VAL A 42 -21.86 -6.83 -10.73
C VAL A 42 -20.47 -6.82 -10.10
N LEU A 43 -20.39 -6.89 -8.76
CA LEU A 43 -19.14 -6.88 -8.01
C LEU A 43 -18.49 -8.26 -8.02
N ASP A 44 -17.25 -8.35 -8.50
CA ASP A 44 -16.47 -9.58 -8.35
C ASP A 44 -15.83 -9.62 -6.95
N PRO A 45 -16.27 -10.54 -6.07
CA PRO A 45 -15.80 -10.59 -4.68
C PRO A 45 -14.31 -10.92 -4.60
N ASN A 46 -13.75 -11.69 -5.54
CA ASN A 46 -12.34 -12.09 -5.49
C ASN A 46 -11.41 -10.88 -5.67
N TRP A 47 -11.75 -9.99 -6.61
CA TRP A 47 -11.01 -8.75 -6.82
C TRP A 47 -11.30 -7.70 -5.72
N ALA A 48 -12.49 -7.73 -5.11
CA ALA A 48 -12.85 -6.82 -4.02
C ALA A 48 -12.00 -7.05 -2.76
N PHE A 49 -11.76 -8.31 -2.38
CA PHE A 49 -10.87 -8.62 -1.24
C PHE A 49 -9.41 -8.25 -1.51
N GLY A 50 -8.94 -8.46 -2.74
CA GLY A 50 -7.63 -7.99 -3.19
C GLY A 50 -7.51 -6.47 -3.07
N TYR A 51 -8.50 -5.73 -3.58
CA TYR A 51 -8.58 -4.28 -3.49
C TYR A 51 -8.52 -3.79 -2.04
N ALA A 52 -9.33 -4.37 -1.15
CA ALA A 52 -9.36 -4.00 0.27
C ALA A 52 -7.99 -4.17 0.95
N THR A 53 -7.28 -5.26 0.62
CA THR A 53 -5.96 -5.55 1.19
C THR A 53 -4.90 -4.54 0.71
N ILE A 54 -4.89 -4.24 -0.59
CA ILE A 54 -3.97 -3.25 -1.20
C ILE A 54 -4.22 -1.87 -0.61
N TYR A 55 -5.50 -1.49 -0.48
CA TYR A 55 -5.91 -0.21 0.06
C TYR A 55 -5.48 -0.02 1.52
N LEU A 56 -5.73 -1.01 2.39
CA LEU A 56 -5.30 -0.98 3.78
C LEU A 56 -3.77 -0.86 3.92
N PHE A 57 -3.03 -1.58 3.07
CA PHE A 57 -1.58 -1.49 3.05
C PHE A 57 -1.09 -0.09 2.63
N ALA A 58 -1.69 0.51 1.60
CA ALA A 58 -1.34 1.86 1.13
C ALA A 58 -1.60 2.94 2.20
N VAL A 59 -2.72 2.83 2.92
CA VAL A 59 -3.05 3.74 4.04
C VAL A 59 -2.02 3.60 5.17
N TRP A 60 -1.67 2.37 5.54
CA TRP A 60 -0.67 2.11 6.55
C TRP A 60 0.72 2.67 6.19
N ASP A 61 1.18 2.45 4.95
CA ASP A 61 2.47 2.97 4.44
C ASP A 61 2.47 4.50 4.49
N SER A 62 1.38 5.13 4.05
CA SER A 62 1.20 6.59 4.05
C SER A 62 1.19 7.18 5.47
N TYR A 63 0.51 6.53 6.42
CA TYR A 63 0.44 6.96 7.81
C TYR A 63 1.84 7.00 8.47
N ARG A 64 2.67 5.99 8.20
CA ARG A 64 4.05 5.94 8.72
C ARG A 64 4.91 7.07 8.17
N GLY A 65 4.80 7.32 6.86
CA GLY A 65 5.49 8.44 6.21
C GLY A 65 5.08 9.79 6.79
N ALA A 66 3.77 10.02 6.95
CA ALA A 66 3.23 11.27 7.50
C ALA A 66 3.70 11.50 8.96
N ARG A 67 3.69 10.45 9.79
CA ARG A 67 4.16 10.55 11.19
C ARG A 67 5.66 10.87 11.26
N SER A 68 6.46 10.26 10.40
CA SER A 68 7.91 10.49 10.32
C SER A 68 8.21 11.96 9.98
N GLN A 69 7.50 12.51 8.99
CA GLN A 69 7.60 13.91 8.58
C GLN A 69 7.06 14.89 9.64
N GLY A 70 5.94 14.57 10.29
CA GLY A 70 5.37 15.40 11.36
C GLY A 70 6.31 15.53 12.56
N CYS A 71 6.99 14.44 12.94
CA CYS A 71 8.01 14.46 13.99
C CYS A 71 9.18 15.39 13.60
N LEU A 72 9.69 15.26 12.37
CA LEU A 72 10.76 16.12 11.87
C LEU A 72 10.37 17.61 11.88
N ARG A 73 9.13 17.93 11.49
CA ARG A 73 8.61 19.30 11.54
C ARG A 73 8.64 19.84 12.97
N SER A 74 8.16 19.07 13.94
CA SER A 74 8.15 19.50 15.35
C SER A 74 9.55 19.75 15.92
N LEU A 75 10.57 19.02 15.45
CA LEU A 75 11.97 19.24 15.83
C LEU A 75 12.54 20.53 15.21
N SER A 76 12.14 20.85 13.98
CA SER A 76 12.51 22.11 13.32
C SER A 76 11.93 23.32 14.06
N ASP A 77 10.68 23.25 14.50
CA ASP A 77 10.03 24.35 15.24
C ASP A 77 10.66 24.56 16.64
N GLY A 78 11.23 23.51 17.24
CA GLY A 78 11.92 23.56 18.53
C GLY A 78 13.37 24.07 18.48
N GLY A 79 13.85 24.55 17.33
CA GLY A 79 15.22 25.05 17.16
C GLY A 79 16.32 23.99 17.19
N ALA A 80 15.96 22.70 17.15
CA ALA A 80 16.95 21.63 17.07
C ALA A 80 17.56 21.57 15.66
N PRO A 81 18.88 21.33 15.54
CA PRO A 81 19.51 21.19 14.23
C PRO A 81 18.89 20.00 13.47
N ILE A 82 18.37 20.27 12.28
CA ILE A 82 17.76 19.25 11.42
C ILE A 82 18.83 18.19 11.10
N ARG A 83 18.58 16.94 11.48
CA ARG A 83 19.47 15.81 11.16
C ARG A 83 19.59 15.70 9.63
N ARG A 84 20.82 15.62 9.11
CA ARG A 84 21.12 15.56 7.67
C ARG A 84 20.23 14.52 6.97
N MET A 85 19.30 15.00 6.15
CA MET A 85 18.62 14.21 5.12
C MET A 85 19.44 14.32 3.84
N LEU A 86 19.66 13.18 3.19
CA LEU A 86 20.16 13.15 1.82
C LEU A 86 18.95 13.36 0.90
N ILE A 87 18.89 14.56 0.32
CA ILE A 87 17.88 14.93 -0.68
C ILE A 87 18.45 14.51 -2.04
N HIS A 88 18.11 13.30 -2.46
CA HIS A 88 18.36 12.84 -3.82
C HIS A 88 17.18 13.27 -4.70
N PRO A 89 17.37 13.64 -5.98
CA PRO A 89 16.29 14.08 -6.88
C PRO A 89 15.15 13.07 -7.08
N LEU A 90 15.34 11.83 -6.63
CA LEU A 90 14.35 10.74 -6.70
C LEU A 90 14.11 10.06 -5.34
N GLU A 91 14.78 10.50 -4.27
CA GLU A 91 14.63 9.88 -2.95
C GLU A 91 14.94 10.91 -1.86
N VAL A 92 14.02 11.08 -0.91
CA VAL A 92 14.36 11.76 0.35
C VAL A 92 14.68 10.66 1.36
N GLN A 93 15.96 10.55 1.75
CA GLN A 93 16.41 9.47 2.62
C GLN A 93 16.33 9.91 4.08
N TYR A 94 15.31 9.39 4.80
CA TYR A 94 15.10 9.63 6.22
C TYR A 94 15.74 8.53 7.07
N LEU A 95 16.45 8.92 8.14
CA LEU A 95 16.93 8.01 9.17
C LEU A 95 15.76 7.61 10.09
N GLU A 96 14.96 6.63 9.66
CA GLU A 96 13.85 6.13 10.47
C GLU A 96 14.34 5.32 11.66
N ARG A 97 13.75 5.58 12.83
CA ARG A 97 13.88 4.72 14.01
C ARG A 97 13.04 3.46 13.78
N LYS A 98 13.66 2.39 13.26
CA LYS A 98 12.97 1.11 13.01
C LYS A 98 12.42 0.52 14.31
N ASN A 99 11.10 0.43 14.41
CA ASN A 99 10.45 -0.36 15.47
C ASN A 99 10.50 -1.84 15.07
N PRO A 100 11.28 -2.68 15.77
CA PRO A 100 11.52 -4.07 15.36
C PRO A 100 10.25 -4.92 15.43
N LEU A 101 9.31 -4.59 16.33
CA LEU A 101 8.06 -5.31 16.55
C LEU A 101 7.07 -5.18 15.37
N ALA A 102 6.98 -3.99 14.77
CA ALA A 102 6.13 -3.80 13.61
C ALA A 102 6.71 -4.47 12.34
N GLY A 103 8.03 -4.67 12.31
CA GLY A 103 8.65 -5.57 11.34
C GLY A 103 8.34 -7.03 11.64
N LEU A 104 8.30 -7.41 12.92
CA LEU A 104 8.07 -8.78 13.40
C LEU A 104 6.66 -9.30 13.07
N PHE A 105 5.61 -8.47 13.23
CA PHE A 105 4.23 -8.84 12.90
C PHE A 105 4.06 -9.13 11.40
N LEU A 106 4.68 -8.32 10.55
CA LEU A 106 4.66 -8.52 9.11
C LEU A 106 5.59 -9.67 8.67
N PHE A 107 6.61 -9.99 9.47
CA PHE A 107 7.53 -11.12 9.32
C PHE A 107 6.90 -12.47 9.68
N ALA A 108 6.01 -12.51 10.67
CA ALA A 108 5.33 -13.74 11.07
C ALA A 108 4.37 -14.22 9.97
N ALA A 109 3.87 -13.29 9.14
CA ALA A 109 3.03 -13.59 7.99
C ALA A 109 3.81 -14.07 6.75
N VAL A 110 5.14 -13.83 6.66
CA VAL A 110 5.96 -14.18 5.49
C VAL A 110 7.35 -14.67 5.93
N PRO A 111 7.70 -15.95 5.73
CA PRO A 111 8.99 -16.48 6.16
C PRO A 111 10.13 -15.96 5.26
N GLY A 112 11.05 -15.18 5.83
CA GLY A 112 12.40 -14.95 5.28
C GLY A 112 12.76 -13.51 4.89
N THR A 113 13.72 -12.95 5.65
CA THR A 113 14.67 -11.85 5.30
C THR A 113 14.29 -10.37 5.52
N ARG A 114 15.14 -9.68 6.31
CA ARG A 114 14.86 -8.38 6.98
C ARG A 114 15.31 -7.15 6.18
N SER A 115 16.06 -7.38 5.11
CA SER A 115 16.46 -6.39 4.10
C SER A 115 15.57 -6.43 2.86
N ALA A 116 14.92 -7.56 2.58
CA ALA A 116 14.07 -7.76 1.41
C ALA A 116 12.58 -7.41 1.62
N VAL A 117 12.16 -7.05 2.85
CA VAL A 117 10.75 -6.77 3.17
C VAL A 117 10.10 -5.81 2.17
N GLN A 118 10.84 -4.79 1.71
CA GLN A 118 10.36 -3.83 0.73
C GLN A 118 10.10 -4.47 -0.65
N SER A 119 11.01 -5.30 -1.15
CA SER A 119 10.85 -6.04 -2.42
C SER A 119 9.81 -7.16 -2.29
N THR A 120 9.68 -7.76 -1.11
CA THR A 120 8.76 -8.87 -0.85
C THR A 120 7.30 -8.40 -0.78
N ILE A 121 7.04 -7.17 -0.31
CA ILE A 121 5.69 -6.58 -0.35
C ILE A 121 5.21 -6.46 -1.81
N TRP A 122 6.10 -6.04 -2.73
CA TRP A 122 5.76 -5.94 -4.15
C TRP A 122 5.47 -7.27 -4.78
N LEU A 123 6.29 -8.27 -4.48
CA LEU A 123 6.10 -9.62 -4.94
C LEU A 123 4.80 -10.21 -4.40
N GLY A 124 4.46 -9.98 -3.12
CA GLY A 124 3.21 -10.45 -2.53
C GLY A 124 1.97 -9.80 -3.15
N LEU A 125 2.05 -8.52 -3.50
CA LEU A 125 0.94 -7.78 -4.10
C LEU A 125 0.74 -8.12 -5.58
N LEU A 126 1.84 -8.26 -6.33
CA LEU A 126 1.82 -8.81 -7.69
C LEU A 126 1.33 -10.26 -7.70
N LEU A 127 1.76 -11.08 -6.75
CA LEU A 127 1.35 -12.49 -6.64
C LEU A 127 -0.11 -12.61 -6.24
N ASN A 128 -0.66 -11.69 -5.43
CA ASN A 128 -2.10 -11.65 -5.15
C ASN A 128 -2.89 -11.36 -6.42
N VAL A 129 -2.48 -10.36 -7.22
CA VAL A 129 -3.10 -10.05 -8.52
C VAL A 129 -2.94 -11.22 -9.52
N LEU A 130 -1.80 -11.90 -9.54
CA LEU A 130 -1.53 -13.05 -10.40
C LEU A 130 -2.33 -14.29 -10.00
N VAL A 131 -2.45 -14.58 -8.70
CA VAL A 131 -3.25 -15.70 -8.18
C VAL A 131 -4.73 -15.49 -8.48
N VAL A 132 -5.26 -14.28 -8.26
CA VAL A 132 -6.64 -13.94 -8.60
C VAL A 132 -6.86 -14.00 -10.12
N GLY A 133 -5.89 -13.58 -10.93
CA GLY A 133 -5.93 -13.70 -12.39
C GLY A 133 -5.86 -15.14 -12.91
N LEU A 134 -5.08 -16.02 -12.25
CA LEU A 134 -4.97 -17.45 -12.57
C LEU A 134 -6.22 -18.21 -12.17
N TYR A 135 -6.84 -17.88 -11.04
CA TYR A 135 -8.08 -18.51 -10.56
C TYR A 135 -9.27 -18.30 -11.52
N ARG A 136 -9.23 -17.26 -12.36
CA ARG A 136 -10.25 -16.98 -13.39
C ARG A 136 -10.09 -17.79 -14.68
N ASN A 137 -8.93 -18.41 -14.92
CA ASN A 137 -8.63 -19.18 -16.15
C ASN A 137 -8.80 -20.71 -15.98
N VAL A 138 -9.38 -21.16 -14.86
CA VAL A 138 -9.79 -22.55 -14.59
C VAL A 138 -11.30 -22.58 -14.44
#